data_AF-A0AAU5GY07-F1
#
_entry.id   AF-A0AAU5GY07-F1
#
_cell.length_a   1.000
_cell.length_b   1.000
_cell.length_c   1.000
_cell.angle_alpha   90.00
_cell.angle_beta   90.00
_cell.angle_gamma   90.00
#
_symmetry.space_group_name_H-M   'P 1'
#
loop_
_entity.id
_entity.type
_entity.pdbx_description
1 polymer ?
#
loop_
_entity_poly.entity_id
_entity_poly.type
_entity_poly.pdbx_seq_one_letter_code
_entity_poly.pdbx_strand_id
1 'polypeptide(L)' 'MTSPTPALSADAAAWPEGVLYRFPTLFGSTVDVSEARVPGMYEATCRACDAAPLPHTRNQTNEWAQEHSGKCRALPRPTA' A
#
# COMPACT_ATOMS: atom_id res chain seq x y z
N MET A 1 34.54 23.55 -4.70
CA MET A 1 33.70 22.58 -5.43
C MET A 1 32.58 22.20 -4.48
N THR A 2 31.43 22.87 -4.57
CA THR A 2 30.31 22.66 -3.65
C THR A 2 29.37 21.65 -4.29
N SER A 3 29.38 20.41 -3.81
CA SER A 3 28.40 19.40 -4.24
C SER A 3 27.00 19.84 -3.79
N PRO A 4 25.98 19.79 -4.66
CA PRO A 4 24.60 20.00 -4.22
C PRO A 4 24.16 18.81 -3.36
N THR A 5 23.63 19.10 -2.16
CA THR A 5 22.86 18.14 -1.37
C THR A 5 21.65 17.70 -2.19
N PRO A 6 21.32 16.39 -2.32
CA PRO A 6 20.07 16.01 -2.94
C PRO A 6 18.93 16.49 -2.05
N ALA A 7 18.15 17.46 -2.52
CA ALA A 7 16.89 17.80 -1.91
C ALA A 7 15.98 16.56 -2.06
N LEU A 8 15.71 15.85 -0.95
CA LEU A 8 14.53 15.01 -0.88
C LEU A 8 13.32 15.95 -0.93
N SER A 9 12.86 16.30 -2.12
CA SER A 9 11.66 17.11 -2.29
C SER A 9 11.05 16.84 -3.66
N ALA A 10 10.20 15.83 -3.68
CA ALA A 10 9.01 15.75 -4.52
C ALA A 10 7.99 14.99 -3.68
N ASP A 11 6.96 15.69 -3.21
CA ASP A 11 5.77 15.16 -2.54
C ASP A 11 5.99 14.01 -1.55
N ALA A 12 5.97 14.31 -0.25
CA ALA A 12 5.31 13.39 0.67
C ALA A 12 3.86 13.29 0.20
N ALA A 13 3.60 12.44 -0.81
CA ALA A 13 2.29 12.24 -1.40
C ALA A 13 1.34 12.09 -0.22
N ALA A 14 0.41 13.04 -0.10
CA ALA A 14 -0.45 13.15 1.06
C ALA A 14 -0.98 11.75 1.37
N TRP A 15 -0.72 11.28 2.59
CA TRP A 15 -1.08 9.93 2.96
C TRP A 15 -2.58 9.75 2.70
N PRO A 16 -3.00 8.69 2.00
CA PRO A 16 -4.39 8.57 1.60
C PRO A 16 -5.31 8.50 2.83
N GLU A 17 -6.40 9.24 2.76
CA GLU A 17 -7.44 9.25 3.80
C GLU A 17 -7.90 7.82 4.12
N GLY A 18 -7.99 7.48 5.41
CA GLY A 18 -8.46 6.17 5.88
C GLY A 18 -7.46 5.00 5.72
N VAL A 19 -6.30 5.21 5.08
CA VAL A 19 -5.26 4.19 5.02
C VAL A 19 -4.46 4.20 6.32
N LEU A 20 -4.25 3.02 6.91
CA LEU A 20 -3.50 2.84 8.15
C LEU A 20 -2.08 2.33 7.90
N TYR A 21 -1.93 1.43 6.93
CA TYR A 21 -0.64 0.87 6.51
C TYR A 21 -0.57 0.78 5.00
N ARG A 22 0.62 0.97 4.44
CA ARG A 22 0.88 0.85 3.01
C ARG A 22 2.12 0.02 2.78
N PHE A 23 1.98 -1.09 2.08
CA PHE A 23 3.07 -2.02 1.78
C PHE A 23 3.49 -1.85 0.32
N PRO A 24 4.74 -1.44 0.04
CA PRO A 24 5.21 -1.30 -1.33
C PRO A 24 5.33 -2.67 -2.01
N THR A 25 4.93 -2.73 -3.27
CA THR A 25 5.15 -3.88 -4.15
C THR A 25 6.46 -3.72 -4.93
N LEU A 26 6.99 -4.82 -5.45
CA LEU A 26 8.24 -4.82 -6.23
C LEU A 26 8.20 -3.93 -7.48
N PHE A 27 7.03 -3.69 -8.06
CA PHE A 27 6.86 -2.94 -9.31
C PHE A 27 6.31 -1.53 -9.10
N GLY A 28 6.42 -0.97 -7.89
CA GLY A 28 6.08 0.43 -7.60
C GLY A 28 4.60 0.72 -7.35
N SER A 29 3.75 -0.30 -7.30
CA SER A 29 2.39 -0.19 -6.76
C SER A 29 2.37 -0.46 -5.25
N THR A 30 1.21 -0.39 -4.62
CA THR A 30 1.06 -0.57 -3.16
C THR A 30 -0.09 -1.49 -2.79
N VAL A 31 0.02 -2.11 -1.62
CA VAL A 31 -1.10 -2.73 -0.90
C VAL A 31 -1.48 -1.80 0.25
N ASP A 32 -2.70 -1.30 0.21
CA ASP A 32 -3.22 -0.33 1.18
C ASP A 32 -4.12 -1.07 2.17
N VAL A 33 -3.88 -0.87 3.48
CA VAL A 33 -4.70 -1.44 4.56
C VAL A 33 -5.49 -0.32 5.22
N SER A 34 -6.79 -0.54 5.43
CA SER A 34 -7.72 0.41 6.03
C SER A 34 -8.67 -0.29 7.01
N GLU A 35 -9.37 0.48 7.84
CA GLU A 35 -10.46 -0.07 8.64
C GLU A 35 -11.59 -0.52 7.73
N ALA A 36 -12.10 -1.72 7.97
CA ALA A 36 -13.26 -2.20 7.24
C ALA A 36 -14.53 -1.54 7.78
N ARG A 37 -15.62 -1.64 7.00
CA ARG A 37 -16.95 -1.18 7.46
C ARG A 37 -17.39 -1.86 8.76
N VAL A 38 -16.95 -3.10 9.00
CA VAL A 38 -17.27 -3.84 10.23
C VAL A 38 -16.29 -3.40 11.33
N PRO A 39 -16.77 -2.86 12.47
CA PRO A 39 -15.89 -2.40 13.55
C PRO A 39 -14.93 -3.48 14.03
N GLY A 40 -13.65 -3.11 14.16
CA GLY A 40 -12.58 -4.02 14.61
C GLY A 40 -12.03 -4.95 13.52
N MET A 41 -12.56 -4.88 12.30
CA MET A 41 -12.05 -5.60 11.14
C MET A 41 -11.29 -4.65 10.21
N TYR A 42 -10.40 -5.21 9.41
CA TYR A 42 -9.50 -4.47 8.52
C TYR A 42 -9.57 -5.08 7.13
N GLU A 43 -9.45 -4.24 6.11
CA GLU A 43 -9.41 -4.63 4.72
C GLU A 43 -8.09 -4.19 4.08
N ALA A 44 -7.62 -4.98 3.11
CA ALA A 44 -6.42 -4.68 2.35
C ALA A 44 -6.75 -4.68 0.86
N THR A 45 -6.17 -3.76 0.09
CA THR A 45 -6.38 -3.67 -1.37
C THR A 45 -5.05 -3.50 -2.08
N CYS A 46 -4.72 -4.41 -2.98
CA CYS A 46 -3.58 -4.26 -3.89
C CYS A 46 -3.94 -3.36 -5.08
N ARG A 47 -3.27 -2.22 -5.22
CA ARG A 47 -3.55 -1.23 -6.28
C ARG A 47 -3.07 -1.66 -7.68
N ALA A 48 -2.29 -2.75 -7.77
CA ALA A 48 -1.82 -3.31 -9.03
C ALA A 48 -2.77 -4.35 -9.63
N CYS A 49 -3.29 -5.26 -8.80
CA CYS A 49 -4.06 -6.43 -9.26
C CYS A 49 -5.47 -6.54 -8.68
N ASP A 50 -5.90 -5.57 -7.86
CA ASP A 50 -7.22 -5.53 -7.20
C ASP A 50 -7.51 -6.70 -6.26
N ALA A 51 -6.50 -7.49 -5.91
CA ALA A 51 -6.64 -8.48 -4.86
C ALA A 51 -7.00 -7.78 -3.55
N ALA A 52 -8.12 -8.21 -2.97
CA ALA A 52 -8.62 -7.75 -1.69
C ALA A 52 -9.19 -8.97 -0.93
N PRO A 53 -8.50 -9.48 0.12
CA PRO A 53 -9.04 -10.57 0.92
C PRO A 53 -10.31 -10.08 1.63
N LEU A 54 -11.13 -11.03 2.10
CA LEU A 54 -12.22 -10.68 3.02
C LEU A 54 -11.66 -9.90 4.23
N PRO A 55 -12.44 -9.04 4.88
CA PRO A 55 -11.97 -8.36 6.07
C PRO A 55 -11.59 -9.35 7.17
N HIS A 56 -10.46 -9.10 7.84
CA HIS A 56 -9.97 -9.93 8.95
C HIS A 56 -9.49 -9.06 10.10
N THR A 57 -9.04 -9.70 11.18
CA THR A 57 -8.33 -8.99 12.26
C THR A 57 -7.09 -8.28 11.71
N ARG A 58 -6.63 -7.24 12.43
CA ARG A 58 -5.47 -6.43 12.04
C ARG A 58 -4.24 -7.27 11.70
N ASN A 59 -3.92 -8.27 12.53
CA ASN A 59 -2.73 -9.09 12.37
C ASN A 59 -2.80 -9.93 11.07
N GLN A 60 -3.92 -10.58 10.81
CA GLN A 60 -4.11 -11.39 9.60
C GLN A 60 -4.09 -10.52 8.33
N THR A 61 -4.72 -9.34 8.40
CA THR A 61 -4.74 -8.40 7.26
C THR A 61 -3.34 -7.86 6.95
N ASN A 62 -2.56 -7.54 7.99
CA ASN A 62 -1.18 -7.08 7.84
C ASN A 62 -0.26 -8.18 7.31
N GLU A 63 -0.40 -9.41 7.80
CA GLU A 63 0.35 -10.57 7.31
C GLU A 63 0.09 -10.82 5.82
N TRP A 64 -1.18 -10.84 5.43
CA TRP A 64 -1.56 -10.97 4.02
C TRP A 64 -0.98 -9.83 3.18
N ALA A 65 -1.10 -8.58 3.64
CA ALA A 65 -0.64 -7.42 2.88
C ALA A 65 0.88 -7.43 2.67
N GLN A 66 1.65 -7.77 3.70
CA GLN A 66 3.11 -7.90 3.63
C GLN A 66 3.53 -9.05 2.69
N GLU A 67 2.89 -10.21 2.81
CA GLU A 67 3.20 -11.35 1.95
C GLU A 67 2.86 -11.04 0.49
N HIS A 68 1.66 -10.49 0.25
CA HIS A 68 1.19 -10.18 -1.08
C HIS A 68 2.08 -9.12 -1.74
N SER A 69 2.50 -8.09 -1.02
CA SER A 69 3.34 -7.03 -1.60
C SER A 69 4.69 -7.56 -2.07
N GLY A 70 5.27 -8.55 -1.36
CA GLY A 70 6.53 -9.21 -1.75
C GLY A 70 6.40 -10.18 -2.92
N LYS A 71 5.19 -10.69 -3.20
CA LYS A 71 4.94 -11.68 -4.27
C LYS A 71 4.24 -11.10 -5.50
N CYS A 72 3.56 -9.95 -5.37
CA CYS A 72 2.80 -9.34 -6.45
C CYS A 72 3.71 -8.97 -7.63
N ARG A 73 3.34 -9.46 -8.83
CA ARG A 73 4.04 -9.18 -10.09
C ARG A 73 3.24 -8.35 -11.08
N ALA A 74 2.10 -7.80 -10.65
CA ALA A 74 1.32 -6.91 -11.48
C ALA A 74 2.01 -5.53 -11.54
N LEU A 75 2.04 -4.94 -12.73
CA LEU A 75 2.49 -3.57 -12.92
C LEU A 75 1.44 -2.60 -12.36
N PRO A 76 1.83 -1.39 -11.93
CA PRO A 76 0.89 -0.36 -11.55
C PRO A 76 -0.11 -0.09 -12.68
N ARG A 77 -1.37 0.13 -12.32
CA ARG A 77 -2.37 0.54 -13.31
C ARG A 77 -1.97 1.90 -13.93
N PRO A 78 -2.11 2.07 -15.25
CA PRO A 78 -1.86 3.35 -15.88
C PRO A 78 -2.86 4.38 -15.36
N THR A 79 -2.34 5.54 -14.92
CA THR A 79 -3.15 6.74 -14.68
C THR A 79 -3.62 7.29 -16.02
N ALA A 80 -4.94 7.39 -16.20
CA ALA A 80 -5.58 8.03 -17.35
C ALA A 80 -5.38 9.55 -17.35
#